data_AF-A0A269PIN0-F1
#
_entry.id   AF-A0A269PIN0-F1
#
_cell.length_a   1.000
_cell.length_b   1.000
_cell.length_c   1.000
_cell.angle_alpha   90.00
_cell.angle_beta   90.00
_cell.angle_gamma   90.00
#
_symmetry.space_group_name_H-M   'P 1'
#
loop_
_entity.id
_entity.type
_entity.pdbx_description
1 polymer ?
#
loop_
_entity_poly.entity_id
_entity_poly.type
_entity_poly.pdbx_seq_one_letter_code
_entity_poly.pdbx_strand_id
1 'polypeptide(L)'
;MNYLFDKNGLFVGTYLHKKGQALPKYLFTDIAPPDCSINEIQKFIDGDWVVVNKSQIIPINIDSVTNKLEDFDDNDNEYTLVENSNSVASGVVPLPNKKFRVPFVRLDVKGVPDKKSYMVAVIENGAFTITLNFKTGGEWIVNTELLNSELTEAELALFSFSIADHKFKVV
;
A
#
# COMPACT_ATOMS: atom_id res chain seq x y z
N MET A 1 -10.23 -13.27 16.96
CA MET A 1 -10.59 -12.52 18.18
C MET A 1 -11.14 -11.18 17.71
N ASN A 2 -12.30 -10.77 18.19
CA ASN A 2 -13.07 -9.62 17.69
C ASN A 2 -13.04 -8.51 18.74
N TYR A 3 -13.06 -7.26 18.32
CA TYR A 3 -13.06 -6.09 19.23
C TYR A 3 -14.47 -5.48 19.31
N LEU A 4 -14.81 -4.98 20.50
CA LEU A 4 -16.06 -4.28 20.82
C LEU A 4 -15.77 -2.79 21.02
N PHE A 5 -16.58 -1.95 20.38
CA PHE A 5 -16.56 -0.51 20.54
C PHE A 5 -17.96 -0.02 20.94
N ASP A 6 -18.04 1.05 21.71
CA ASP A 6 -19.30 1.68 22.08
C ASP A 6 -19.88 2.46 20.89
N LYS A 7 -21.08 3.02 21.08
CA LYS A 7 -21.77 3.84 20.07
C LYS A 7 -21.00 5.09 19.64
N ASN A 8 -20.00 5.52 20.41
CA ASN A 8 -19.14 6.66 20.14
C ASN A 8 -17.80 6.24 19.51
N GLY A 9 -17.57 4.94 19.31
CA GLY A 9 -16.31 4.39 18.79
C GLY A 9 -15.21 4.22 19.83
N LEU A 10 -15.52 4.30 21.13
CA LEU A 10 -14.56 4.03 22.20
C LEU A 10 -14.40 2.51 22.40
N PHE A 11 -13.17 2.03 22.55
CA PHE A 11 -12.88 0.62 22.79
C PHE A 11 -13.46 0.13 24.13
N VAL A 12 -14.16 -1.00 24.13
CA VAL A 12 -14.86 -1.57 25.30
C VAL A 12 -14.39 -2.97 25.66
N GLY A 13 -13.79 -3.73 24.73
CA GLY A 13 -13.25 -5.06 25.04
C GLY A 13 -13.10 -5.98 23.83
N THR A 14 -12.87 -7.26 24.08
CA THR A 14 -12.71 -8.27 23.03
C THR A 14 -13.52 -9.53 23.28
N TYR A 15 -13.85 -10.27 22.21
CA TYR A 15 -14.54 -11.55 22.28
C TYR A 15 -14.04 -12.54 21.22
N LEU A 16 -14.25 -13.84 21.43
CA LEU A 16 -13.97 -14.89 20.45
C LEU A 16 -15.30 -15.45 19.96
N HIS A 17 -15.53 -15.49 18.65
CA HIS A 17 -16.72 -16.13 18.08
C HIS A 17 -16.31 -17.15 17.03
N LYS A 18 -16.87 -18.37 17.15
CA LYS A 18 -16.67 -19.43 16.18
C LYS A 18 -17.87 -19.48 15.24
N LYS A 19 -17.60 -19.44 13.93
CA LYS A 19 -18.62 -19.45 12.88
C LYS A 19 -19.57 -20.65 13.06
N GLY A 20 -20.88 -20.38 13.12
CA GLY A 20 -21.92 -21.40 13.28
C GLY A 20 -22.40 -21.66 14.72
N GLN A 21 -21.91 -20.92 15.72
CA GLN A 21 -22.43 -20.97 17.10
C GLN A 21 -23.21 -19.69 17.43
N ALA A 22 -24.22 -19.81 18.32
CA ALA A 22 -24.82 -18.64 18.97
C ALA A 22 -23.73 -17.85 19.70
N LEU A 23 -23.81 -16.51 19.66
CA LEU A 23 -22.76 -15.63 20.20
C LEU A 23 -22.45 -15.98 21.67
N PRO A 24 -21.17 -16.10 22.05
CA PRO A 24 -20.81 -16.40 23.42
C PRO A 24 -21.15 -15.22 24.33
N LYS A 25 -21.66 -15.58 25.50
CA LYS A 25 -22.10 -14.71 26.59
C LYS A 25 -20.94 -14.05 27.37
N TYR A 26 -19.70 -14.26 26.94
CA TYR A 26 -18.51 -13.98 27.74
C TYR A 26 -17.67 -12.85 27.15
N LEU A 27 -17.53 -11.79 27.95
CA LEU A 27 -16.66 -10.63 27.75
C LEU A 27 -15.26 -11.01 28.25
N PHE A 28 -14.23 -10.94 27.39
CA PHE A 28 -12.84 -11.05 27.85
C PHE A 28 -12.27 -9.64 27.99
N THR A 29 -12.04 -9.25 29.25
CA THR A 29 -11.20 -8.10 29.60
C THR A 29 -9.76 -8.60 29.66
N ASP A 30 -8.96 -8.18 28.67
CA ASP A 30 -7.51 -7.95 28.74
C ASP A 30 -6.47 -8.98 28.28
N ILE A 31 -6.77 -10.18 27.75
CA ILE A 31 -5.68 -11.01 27.19
C ILE A 31 -6.08 -11.73 25.90
N ALA A 32 -5.48 -11.30 24.79
CA ALA A 32 -5.44 -12.06 23.54
C ALA A 32 -4.37 -13.16 23.65
N PRO A 33 -4.65 -14.42 23.27
CA PRO A 33 -3.60 -15.41 23.09
C PRO A 33 -2.62 -14.95 21.99
N PRO A 34 -1.30 -15.23 22.12
CA PRO A 34 -0.27 -14.75 21.21
C PRO A 34 -0.40 -15.23 19.75
N ASP A 35 -1.31 -16.16 19.47
CA ASP A 35 -1.38 -16.88 18.19
C ASP A 35 -2.53 -16.40 17.29
N CYS A 36 -3.19 -15.28 17.62
CA CYS A 36 -4.37 -14.79 16.90
C CYS A 36 -4.05 -13.54 16.05
N SER A 37 -3.85 -13.70 14.74
CA SER A 37 -3.88 -12.57 13.80
C SER A 37 -5.33 -12.11 13.60
N ILE A 38 -5.66 -10.90 14.04
CA ILE A 38 -7.01 -10.34 13.92
C ILE A 38 -7.08 -9.51 12.63
N ASN A 39 -7.67 -10.08 11.58
CA ASN A 39 -7.85 -9.38 10.31
C ASN A 39 -9.19 -8.63 10.20
N GLU A 40 -10.15 -8.89 11.10
CA GLU A 40 -11.50 -8.35 11.04
C GLU A 40 -11.92 -7.77 12.40
N ILE A 41 -12.30 -6.48 12.42
CA ILE A 41 -13.05 -5.85 13.52
C ILE A 41 -14.52 -5.83 13.08
N GLN A 42 -15.48 -5.98 13.99
CA GLN A 42 -16.89 -5.80 13.66
C GLN A 42 -17.44 -4.64 14.49
N LYS A 43 -18.06 -3.65 13.83
CA LYS A 43 -18.71 -2.50 14.45
C LYS A 43 -20.21 -2.57 14.22
N PHE A 44 -21.01 -2.29 15.24
CA PHE A 44 -22.46 -2.21 15.11
C PHE A 44 -22.87 -0.79 14.72
N ILE A 45 -23.54 -0.63 13.56
CA ILE A 45 -23.99 0.65 13.01
C ILE A 45 -25.43 0.47 12.53
N ASP A 46 -26.34 1.31 13.00
CA ASP A 46 -27.75 1.37 12.55
C ASP A 46 -28.52 0.03 12.51
N GLY A 47 -28.21 -0.87 13.45
CA GLY A 47 -28.87 -2.18 13.55
C GLY A 47 -28.12 -3.33 12.87
N ASP A 48 -27.05 -3.04 12.13
CA ASP A 48 -26.27 -4.01 11.38
C ASP A 48 -24.83 -4.12 11.89
N TRP A 49 -24.27 -5.33 11.84
CA TRP A 49 -22.86 -5.58 12.10
C TRP A 49 -22.06 -5.37 10.81
N VAL A 50 -21.20 -4.35 10.81
CA VAL A 50 -20.30 -4.00 9.72
C VAL A 50 -18.90 -4.52 10.03
N VAL A 51 -18.28 -5.26 9.12
CA VAL A 51 -16.87 -5.61 9.21
C VAL A 51 -16.04 -4.34 8.96
N VAL A 52 -15.35 -3.87 9.98
CA VAL A 52 -14.33 -2.83 9.91
C VAL A 52 -13.00 -3.56 9.83
N ASN A 53 -12.37 -3.58 8.66
CA ASN A 53 -10.99 -4.07 8.62
C ASN A 53 -10.11 -2.97 9.23
N LYS A 54 -9.17 -3.35 10.11
CA LYS A 54 -8.16 -2.40 10.56
C LYS A 54 -7.32 -2.05 9.35
N SER A 55 -7.23 -0.76 9.00
CA SER A 55 -6.36 -0.31 7.91
C SER A 55 -4.94 -0.84 8.16
N GLN A 56 -4.48 -1.73 7.27
CA GLN A 56 -3.17 -2.36 7.36
C GLN A 56 -2.15 -1.53 6.58
N ILE A 57 -1.01 -1.23 7.19
CA ILE A 57 0.12 -0.63 6.46
C ILE A 57 0.93 -1.77 5.84
N ILE A 58 1.02 -1.76 4.52
CA ILE A 58 1.67 -2.79 3.70
C ILE A 58 3.01 -2.24 3.23
N PRO A 59 4.14 -2.77 3.74
CA PRO A 59 5.44 -2.35 3.24
C PRO A 59 5.63 -2.85 1.80
N ILE A 60 6.08 -1.95 0.93
CA ILE A 60 6.60 -2.26 -0.39
C ILE A 60 8.09 -2.00 -0.38
N ASN A 61 8.86 -2.97 -0.86
CA ASN A 61 10.26 -2.78 -1.22
C ASN A 61 10.40 -2.92 -2.74
N ILE A 62 11.17 -2.04 -3.37
CA ILE A 62 11.62 -2.25 -4.76
C ILE A 62 12.94 -3.01 -4.67
N ASP A 63 12.89 -4.31 -4.97
CA ASP A 63 14.04 -5.21 -4.87
C ASP A 63 14.97 -5.07 -6.09
N SER A 64 14.43 -4.70 -7.25
CA SER A 64 15.23 -4.47 -8.45
C SER A 64 14.57 -3.56 -9.46
N VAL A 65 15.38 -2.88 -10.27
CA VAL A 65 14.96 -2.09 -11.44
C VAL A 65 15.74 -2.55 -12.67
N THR A 66 15.04 -2.92 -13.75
CA THR A 66 15.67 -3.36 -15.01
C THR A 66 16.08 -2.18 -15.89
N ASN A 67 17.00 -2.40 -16.84
CA ASN A 67 17.42 -1.41 -17.85
C ASN A 67 17.98 -0.09 -17.26
N LYS A 68 18.55 -0.17 -16.07
CA LYS A 68 19.33 0.89 -15.46
C LYS A 68 20.70 1.02 -16.10
N LEU A 69 21.28 2.23 -16.10
CA LEU A 69 22.66 2.45 -16.54
C LEU A 69 23.62 1.98 -15.44
N GLU A 70 24.61 1.16 -15.79
CA GLU A 70 25.55 0.53 -14.83
C GLU A 70 26.55 1.53 -14.23
N ASP A 71 26.64 2.73 -14.79
CA ASP A 71 27.69 3.70 -14.49
C ASP A 71 27.42 4.52 -13.20
N PHE A 72 26.28 4.28 -12.53
CA PHE A 72 25.81 5.06 -11.39
C PHE A 72 25.43 4.15 -10.20
N ASP A 73 25.74 4.61 -8.98
CA ASP A 73 25.51 3.88 -7.74
C ASP A 73 24.04 4.03 -7.28
N ASP A 74 23.29 2.92 -7.28
CA ASP A 74 21.86 2.89 -6.95
C ASP A 74 21.56 2.61 -5.47
N ASN A 75 22.58 2.59 -4.60
CA ASN A 75 22.42 2.14 -3.21
C ASN A 75 21.47 2.99 -2.34
N ASP A 76 21.13 4.20 -2.79
CA ASP A 76 20.30 5.17 -2.04
C ASP A 76 18.84 5.25 -2.54
N ASN A 77 18.30 4.20 -3.18
CA ASN A 77 16.98 4.21 -3.84
C ASN A 77 16.87 5.22 -5.00
N GLU A 78 18.01 5.53 -5.61
CA GLU A 78 18.12 6.40 -6.77
C GLU A 78 18.50 5.56 -7.97
N TYR A 79 17.83 5.76 -9.11
CA TYR A 79 18.04 4.96 -10.31
C TYR A 79 18.27 5.84 -11.52
N THR A 80 19.21 5.47 -12.39
CA THR A 80 19.38 6.16 -13.68
C THR A 80 18.82 5.31 -14.82
N LEU A 81 17.85 5.86 -15.55
CA LEU A 81 17.14 5.17 -16.63
C LEU A 81 17.26 5.95 -17.95
N VAL A 82 17.19 5.23 -19.07
CA VAL A 82 17.11 5.86 -20.40
C VAL A 82 15.68 6.30 -20.69
N GLU A 83 15.50 7.52 -21.20
CA GLU A 83 14.19 8.01 -21.65
C GLU A 83 13.58 7.12 -22.74
N ASN A 84 12.25 7.06 -22.80
CA ASN A 84 11.51 6.23 -23.75
C ASN A 84 11.85 4.72 -23.71
N SER A 85 12.52 4.25 -22.65
CA SER A 85 12.74 2.83 -22.39
C SER A 85 11.55 2.19 -21.66
N ASN A 86 11.47 0.86 -21.73
CA ASN A 86 10.59 0.07 -20.88
C ASN A 86 11.43 -0.52 -19.76
N SER A 87 11.47 0.16 -18.62
CA SER A 87 12.11 -0.34 -17.41
C SER A 87 11.05 -0.93 -16.48
N VAL A 88 11.41 -1.86 -15.61
CA VAL A 88 10.49 -2.47 -14.65
C VAL A 88 11.11 -2.39 -13.27
N ALA A 89 10.41 -1.73 -12.35
CA ALA A 89 10.69 -1.85 -10.92
C ALA A 89 9.89 -3.03 -10.37
N SER A 90 10.53 -3.92 -9.62
CA SER A 90 9.89 -5.13 -9.09
C SER A 90 10.19 -5.32 -7.61
N GLY A 91 9.27 -5.98 -6.93
CA GLY A 91 9.44 -6.41 -5.55
C GLY A 91 8.41 -7.47 -5.15
N VAL A 92 8.28 -7.72 -3.85
CA VAL A 92 7.32 -8.68 -3.30
C VAL A 92 6.37 -7.97 -2.35
N VAL A 93 5.06 -8.24 -2.50
CA VAL A 93 4.01 -7.66 -1.66
C VAL A 93 2.97 -8.75 -1.33
N PRO A 94 2.61 -8.97 -0.05
CA PRO A 94 1.70 -10.04 0.35
C PRO A 94 0.22 -9.67 0.10
N LEU A 95 -0.11 -9.28 -1.13
CA LEU A 95 -1.46 -8.93 -1.56
C LEU A 95 -1.97 -9.86 -2.67
N PRO A 96 -3.31 -10.03 -2.77
CA PRO A 96 -3.90 -10.71 -3.91
C PRO A 96 -3.70 -9.91 -5.20
N ASN A 97 -4.03 -10.53 -6.32
CA ASN A 97 -3.84 -9.94 -7.64
C ASN A 97 -4.54 -8.58 -7.75
N LYS A 98 -3.79 -7.57 -8.19
CA LYS A 98 -4.27 -6.19 -8.28
C LYS A 98 -3.57 -5.45 -9.39
N LYS A 99 -4.27 -4.50 -10.02
CA LYS A 99 -3.70 -3.57 -10.98
C LYS A 99 -4.14 -2.16 -10.63
N PHE A 100 -3.21 -1.22 -10.60
CA PHE A 100 -3.49 0.17 -10.26
C PHE A 100 -2.48 1.12 -10.93
N ARG A 101 -2.77 2.43 -10.88
CA ARG A 101 -1.87 3.45 -11.42
C ARG A 101 -1.03 4.04 -10.30
N VAL A 102 0.22 4.37 -10.63
CA VAL A 102 1.17 4.99 -9.70
C VAL A 102 1.66 6.29 -10.33
N PRO A 103 1.34 7.44 -9.73
CA PRO A 103 1.85 8.72 -10.19
C PRO A 103 3.32 8.89 -9.78
N PHE A 104 4.11 9.41 -10.72
CA PHE A 104 5.48 9.86 -10.51
C PHE A 104 5.52 11.37 -10.76
N VAL A 105 6.09 12.12 -9.83
CA VAL A 105 6.18 13.57 -9.92
C VAL A 105 7.57 13.98 -10.39
N ARG A 106 7.62 14.94 -11.32
CA ARG A 106 8.87 15.52 -11.81
C ARG A 106 9.38 16.63 -10.86
N LEU A 107 10.66 16.61 -10.50
CA LEU A 107 11.28 17.48 -9.49
C LEU A 107 12.13 18.62 -10.08
N ASP A 108 12.68 18.45 -11.28
CA ASP A 108 13.68 19.36 -11.88
C ASP A 108 13.07 20.62 -12.53
N VAL A 109 11.75 20.71 -12.66
CA VAL A 109 11.06 21.84 -13.32
C VAL A 109 10.41 22.74 -12.28
N LYS A 110 11.04 23.88 -11.98
CA LYS A 110 10.47 24.90 -11.09
C LYS A 110 9.39 25.72 -11.80
N GLY A 111 8.25 25.94 -11.12
CA GLY A 111 7.21 26.87 -11.58
C GLY A 111 6.20 26.30 -12.58
N VAL A 112 6.28 25.02 -12.93
CA VAL A 112 5.22 24.29 -13.64
C VAL A 112 4.63 23.29 -12.65
N PRO A 113 3.32 23.37 -12.33
CA PRO A 113 2.72 22.44 -11.38
C PRO A 113 2.85 21.00 -11.90
N ASP A 114 3.55 20.18 -11.12
CA ASP A 114 3.54 18.73 -11.07
C ASP A 114 3.20 18.02 -12.38
N LYS A 115 4.18 17.96 -13.31
CA LYS A 115 4.06 16.99 -14.41
C LYS A 115 4.10 15.59 -13.82
N LYS A 116 2.92 15.03 -13.58
CA LYS A 116 2.73 13.63 -13.20
C LYS A 116 2.87 12.75 -14.42
N SER A 117 3.63 11.68 -14.30
CA SER A 117 3.57 10.55 -15.22
C SER A 117 2.91 9.39 -14.49
N TYR A 118 1.91 8.77 -15.12
CA TYR A 118 1.17 7.66 -14.51
C TYR A 118 1.70 6.34 -15.04
N MET A 119 2.33 5.57 -14.15
CA MET A 119 2.82 4.23 -14.43
C MET A 119 1.78 3.19 -14.02
N VAL A 120 1.89 1.98 -14.56
CA VAL A 120 1.00 0.88 -14.21
C VAL A 120 1.71 -0.05 -13.24
N ALA A 121 1.12 -0.24 -12.06
CA ALA A 121 1.51 -1.25 -11.11
C ALA A 121 0.63 -2.49 -11.22
N VAL A 122 1.25 -3.66 -11.10
CA VAL A 122 0.60 -4.97 -11.10
C VAL A 122 1.15 -5.78 -9.94
N ILE A 123 0.24 -6.37 -9.18
CA ILE A 123 0.50 -7.42 -8.20
C ILE A 123 -0.09 -8.70 -8.78
N GLU A 124 0.73 -9.72 -9.00
CA GLU A 124 0.30 -11.04 -9.46
C GLU A 124 1.00 -12.11 -8.64
N ASN A 125 0.22 -12.93 -7.91
CA ASN A 125 0.71 -14.00 -7.04
C ASN A 125 1.77 -13.50 -6.03
N GLY A 126 1.59 -12.29 -5.50
CA GLY A 126 2.50 -11.63 -4.57
C GLY A 126 3.72 -10.95 -5.21
N ALA A 127 3.93 -11.10 -6.52
CA ALA A 127 4.95 -10.35 -7.25
C ALA A 127 4.42 -8.96 -7.60
N PHE A 128 5.09 -7.92 -7.11
CA PHE A 128 4.79 -6.53 -7.43
C PHE A 128 5.70 -6.03 -8.54
N THR A 129 5.11 -5.36 -9.53
CA THR A 129 5.85 -4.74 -10.63
C THR A 129 5.26 -3.37 -10.96
N ILE A 130 6.10 -2.41 -11.33
CA ILE A 130 5.72 -1.14 -11.94
C ILE A 130 6.42 -1.06 -13.30
N THR A 131 5.64 -0.94 -14.39
CA THR A 131 6.21 -0.63 -15.70
C THR A 131 6.56 0.85 -15.79
N LEU A 132 7.85 1.16 -15.83
CA LEU A 132 8.39 2.51 -15.95
C LEU A 132 8.58 2.86 -17.42
N ASN A 133 7.83 3.84 -17.90
CA ASN A 133 7.93 4.36 -19.28
C ASN A 133 7.89 5.89 -19.27
N PHE A 134 9.02 6.50 -18.91
CA PHE A 134 9.15 7.96 -18.87
C PHE A 134 9.32 8.50 -20.30
N LYS A 135 8.41 9.39 -20.71
CA LYS A 135 8.39 10.00 -22.06
C LYS A 135 9.34 11.18 -22.22
N THR A 136 9.86 11.69 -21.12
CA THR A 136 10.81 12.81 -21.12
C THR A 136 11.85 12.58 -20.04
N GLY A 137 13.11 12.89 -20.33
CA GLY A 137 14.14 13.02 -19.32
C GLY A 137 13.80 14.02 -18.20
N GLY A 138 14.50 13.90 -17.08
CA GLY A 138 14.31 14.70 -15.85
C GLY A 138 14.46 13.87 -14.58
N GLU A 139 14.25 14.51 -13.44
CA GLU A 139 14.27 13.85 -12.13
C GLU A 139 12.85 13.57 -11.68
N TRP A 140 12.56 12.31 -11.35
CA TRP A 140 11.23 11.85 -10.98
C TRP A 140 11.25 11.19 -9.61
N ILE A 141 10.15 11.27 -8.88
CA ILE A 141 10.00 10.63 -7.57
C ILE A 141 8.68 9.88 -7.47
N VAL A 142 8.72 8.77 -6.73
CA VAL A 142 7.55 8.13 -6.14
C VAL A 142 7.82 7.90 -4.65
N ASN A 143 6.78 8.08 -3.85
CA ASN A 143 6.84 7.89 -2.40
C ASN A 143 5.50 7.32 -1.89
N THR A 144 5.39 7.16 -0.58
CA THR A 144 4.19 6.64 0.09
C THR A 144 2.93 7.42 -0.27
N GLU A 145 2.98 8.75 -0.29
CA GLU A 145 1.81 9.57 -0.61
C GLU A 145 1.33 9.33 -2.05
N LEU A 146 2.26 9.39 -3.00
CA LEU A 146 1.97 9.18 -4.42
C LEU A 146 1.45 7.78 -4.72
N LEU A 147 2.05 6.75 -4.11
CA LEU A 147 1.66 5.36 -4.31
C LEU A 147 0.21 5.09 -3.84
N ASN A 148 -0.25 5.81 -2.82
CA ASN A 148 -1.60 5.68 -2.27
C ASN A 148 -2.63 6.63 -2.90
N SER A 149 -2.20 7.63 -3.68
CA SER A 149 -3.10 8.73 -4.12
C SER A 149 -4.18 8.30 -5.11
N GLU A 150 -3.97 7.17 -5.80
CA GLU A 150 -4.92 6.63 -6.78
C GLU A 150 -5.76 5.47 -6.21
N LEU A 151 -5.62 5.17 -4.90
CA LEU A 151 -6.50 4.23 -4.22
C LEU A 151 -7.83 4.91 -3.86
N THR A 152 -8.91 4.15 -3.95
CA THR A 152 -10.23 4.61 -3.51
C THR A 152 -10.30 4.72 -1.99
N GLU A 153 -11.22 5.53 -1.47
CA GLU A 153 -11.47 5.62 -0.02
C GLU A 153 -11.78 4.25 0.60
N ALA A 154 -12.51 3.39 -0.13
CA ALA A 154 -12.80 2.03 0.29
C ALA A 154 -11.53 1.18 0.42
N GLU A 155 -10.55 1.34 -0.47
CA GLU A 155 -9.28 0.62 -0.39
C GLU A 155 -8.39 1.17 0.72
N LEU A 156 -8.29 2.49 0.87
CA LEU A 156 -7.52 3.14 1.95
C LEU A 156 -8.04 2.78 3.35
N ALA A 157 -9.35 2.54 3.47
CA ALA A 157 -9.95 2.03 4.70
C ALA A 157 -9.48 0.59 5.04
N LEU A 158 -9.11 -0.21 4.04
CA LEU A 158 -8.64 -1.58 4.20
C LEU A 158 -7.13 -1.67 4.37
N PHE A 159 -6.38 -0.93 3.55
CA PHE A 159 -4.93 -0.91 3.58
C PHE A 159 -4.34 0.36 2.98
N SER A 160 -3.10 0.66 3.35
CA SER A 160 -2.26 1.65 2.68
C SER A 160 -0.87 1.07 2.46
N PHE A 161 -0.19 1.53 1.43
CA PHE A 161 1.19 1.16 1.16
C PHE A 161 2.16 2.04 1.94
N SER A 162 3.31 1.49 2.33
CA SER A 162 4.46 2.25 2.81
C SER A 162 5.67 1.86 1.97
N ILE A 163 6.33 2.85 1.40
CA ILE A 163 7.53 2.70 0.56
C ILE A 163 8.50 3.83 0.90
N ALA A 164 9.81 3.55 0.78
CA ALA A 164 10.83 4.58 0.82
C ALA A 164 10.66 5.54 -0.38
N ASP A 165 11.25 6.73 -0.27
CA ASP A 165 11.33 7.63 -1.42
C ASP A 165 12.27 7.01 -2.45
N HIS A 166 11.77 6.83 -3.68
CA HIS A 166 12.58 6.36 -4.80
C HIS A 166 12.67 7.45 -5.86
N LYS A 167 13.91 7.79 -6.24
CA LYS A 167 14.19 8.79 -7.27
C LYS A 167 14.66 8.13 -8.55
N PHE A 168 14.22 8.68 -9.68
CA PHE A 168 14.53 8.18 -11.00
C PHE A 168 15.07 9.34 -11.82
N LYS A 169 16.36 9.31 -12.11
CA LYS A 169 17.01 10.23 -13.05
C LYS A 169 16.88 9.63 -14.44
N VAL A 170 16.09 10.28 -15.29
CA VAL A 170 15.84 9.83 -16.66
C VAL A 170 16.67 10.69 -17.59
N VAL A 171 17.52 10.04 -18.39
CA VAL A 171 18.47 10.68 -19.31
C VAL A 171 18.25 10.28 -20.76
#